data_AF-A0A953K6D5-F1
#
_entry.id   AF-A0A953K6D5-F1
#
_cell.length_a   1.000
_cell.length_b   1.000
_cell.length_c   1.000
_cell.angle_alpha   90.00
_cell.angle_beta   90.00
_cell.angle_gamma   90.00
#
_symmetry.space_group_name_H-M   'P 1'
#
loop_
_entity.id
_entity.type
_entity.pdbx_description
1 polymer ?
#
loop_
_entity_poly.entity_id
_entity_poly.type
_entity_poly.pdbx_seq_one_letter_code
_entity_poly.pdbx_strand_id
1 'polypeptide(L)'
;MPFAYDLAVGAYHAAVRAAAPFNTKARAWVAGREGLWDRLEARKEQLRGCLWMHCASVGEFEQGRPVLEAIKAAHPELPVLLTFFSPSGYEASKGHALATHVEYLPPDSSANAERLVGLVIPRAALFVKYEFWYHHLHALRSQGVPLYLISGIFRKEQPFFKWYGGTWRWMLQCFDHLFVQDDRSRDLLARHGITNVTVCGDTRFDRVQAIVLRNEDLPIAAAMTWGAPVFVCGSTWPPDDALITKALHHTGEPLRLIVAPHELDPAQLRAIERTYPDPVITWGSLREAAPPVALNAATLLVDRVGVLSRLYRYADIAYVGGGFTDGIHSLLEAAAWGKPVIFGPKHTKFAEAKG
;
A
#
# COMPACT_ATOMS: atom_id res chain seq x y z
N MET A 1 -29.09 11.20 13.10
CA MET A 1 -27.96 10.86 12.20
C MET A 1 -26.85 10.08 12.90
N PRO A 2 -26.34 10.47 14.09
CA PRO A 2 -25.40 9.63 14.85
C PRO A 2 -25.99 8.24 15.09
N PHE A 3 -27.25 8.17 15.52
CA PHE A 3 -27.93 6.89 15.75
C PHE A 3 -27.95 5.92 14.55
N ALA A 4 -28.17 6.42 13.33
CA ALA A 4 -28.19 5.56 12.14
C ALA A 4 -26.77 5.11 11.76
N TYR A 5 -25.78 5.97 11.97
CA TYR A 5 -24.36 5.63 11.83
C TYR A 5 -23.95 4.57 12.86
N ASP A 6 -24.32 4.77 14.14
CA ASP A 6 -24.06 3.85 15.25
C ASP A 6 -24.68 2.48 15.00
N LEU A 7 -25.92 2.47 14.53
CA LEU A 7 -26.60 1.23 14.15
C LEU A 7 -25.87 0.52 13.01
N ALA A 8 -25.44 1.26 11.98
CA ALA A 8 -24.73 0.69 10.84
C ALA A 8 -23.35 0.14 11.23
N VAL A 9 -22.57 0.88 12.03
CA VAL A 9 -21.28 0.44 12.56
C VAL A 9 -21.46 -0.75 13.49
N GLY A 10 -22.42 -0.69 14.42
CA GLY A 10 -22.75 -1.79 15.32
C GLY A 10 -23.15 -3.06 14.56
N ALA A 11 -24.01 -2.93 13.55
CA ALA A 11 -24.43 -4.03 12.70
C ALA A 11 -23.26 -4.62 11.90
N TYR A 12 -22.37 -3.77 11.34
CA TYR A 12 -21.16 -4.22 10.65
C TYR A 12 -20.25 -5.04 11.58
N HIS A 13 -19.97 -4.53 12.78
CA HIS A 13 -19.14 -5.22 13.77
C HIS A 13 -19.76 -6.55 14.22
N ALA A 14 -21.09 -6.59 14.42
CA ALA A 14 -21.81 -7.82 14.74
C ALA A 14 -21.73 -8.84 13.58
N ALA A 15 -21.89 -8.39 12.34
CA ALA A 15 -21.78 -9.24 11.16
C ALA A 15 -20.37 -9.83 11.00
N VAL A 16 -19.31 -9.03 11.20
CA VAL A 16 -17.92 -9.51 11.14
C VAL A 16 -17.67 -10.56 12.23
N ARG A 17 -18.16 -10.35 13.45
CA ARG A 17 -18.06 -11.34 14.54
C ARG A 17 -18.81 -12.63 14.22
N ALA A 18 -20.02 -12.54 13.68
CA ALA A 18 -20.81 -13.71 13.27
C ALA A 18 -20.14 -14.49 12.12
N ALA A 19 -19.42 -13.80 11.23
CA ALA A 19 -18.69 -14.41 10.13
C ALA A 19 -17.33 -15.01 10.53
N ALA A 20 -16.76 -14.63 11.69
CA ALA A 20 -15.43 -15.05 12.14
C ALA A 20 -15.21 -16.59 12.22
N PRO A 21 -16.20 -17.42 12.60
CA PRO A 21 -16.03 -18.88 12.55
C PRO A 21 -15.80 -19.40 11.14
N PHE A 22 -16.37 -18.74 10.13
CA PHE A 22 -16.44 -19.22 8.74
C PHE A 22 -15.47 -18.53 7.79
N ASN A 23 -14.89 -17.39 8.16
CA ASN A 23 -14.02 -16.60 7.29
C ASN A 23 -12.71 -16.23 7.98
N THR A 24 -11.59 -16.57 7.35
CA THR A 24 -10.23 -16.35 7.91
C THR A 24 -9.91 -14.88 8.13
N LYS A 25 -10.32 -13.99 7.21
CA LYS A 25 -10.11 -12.54 7.34
C LYS A 25 -10.95 -11.96 8.47
N ALA A 26 -12.22 -12.35 8.58
CA ALA A 26 -13.09 -11.93 9.68
C ALA A 26 -12.57 -12.42 11.03
N ARG A 27 -12.09 -13.67 11.10
CA ARG A 27 -11.45 -14.23 12.29
C ARG A 27 -10.23 -13.43 12.72
N ALA A 28 -9.32 -13.14 11.79
CA ALA A 28 -8.14 -12.32 12.06
C ALA A 28 -8.52 -10.90 12.51
N TRP A 29 -9.55 -10.31 11.90
CA TRP A 29 -10.04 -8.98 12.27
C TRP A 29 -10.57 -8.92 13.71
N VAL A 30 -11.27 -9.97 14.16
CA VAL A 30 -11.78 -10.08 15.54
C VAL A 30 -10.64 -10.38 16.52
N ALA A 31 -9.88 -11.45 16.28
CA ALA A 31 -8.80 -11.90 17.16
C ALA A 31 -7.72 -10.83 17.33
N GLY A 32 -7.37 -10.11 16.27
CA GLY A 32 -6.40 -9.03 16.32
C GLY A 32 -6.80 -7.87 17.24
N ARG A 33 -8.11 -7.69 17.49
CA ARG A 33 -8.64 -6.64 18.37
C ARG A 33 -8.88 -7.10 19.81
N GLU A 34 -8.68 -8.38 20.12
CA GLU A 34 -8.69 -8.86 21.49
C GLU A 34 -7.51 -8.23 22.25
N GLY A 35 -7.75 -7.71 23.46
CA GLY A 35 -6.71 -7.03 24.27
C GLY A 35 -6.20 -5.70 23.69
N LEU A 36 -6.88 -5.12 22.68
CA LEU A 36 -6.49 -3.85 22.05
C LEU A 36 -6.25 -2.74 23.07
N TRP A 37 -7.16 -2.59 24.05
CA TRP A 37 -7.06 -1.52 25.04
C TRP A 37 -5.90 -1.76 26.01
N ASP A 38 -5.66 -3.00 26.41
CA ASP A 38 -4.55 -3.34 27.30
C ASP A 38 -3.20 -3.01 26.64
N ARG A 39 -3.07 -3.29 25.33
CA ARG A 39 -1.86 -2.95 24.56
C ARG A 39 -1.66 -1.45 24.41
N LEU A 40 -2.73 -0.70 24.11
CA LEU A 40 -2.67 0.76 24.05
C LEU A 40 -2.31 1.37 25.41
N GLU A 41 -2.93 0.90 26.49
CA GLU A 41 -2.68 1.39 27.85
C GLU A 41 -1.27 1.08 28.33
N ALA A 42 -0.73 -0.11 28.00
CA ALA A 42 0.65 -0.47 28.27
C ALA A 42 1.67 0.47 27.58
N ARG A 43 1.26 1.16 26.50
CA ARG A 43 2.09 2.08 25.72
C ARG A 43 1.69 3.55 25.90
N LYS A 44 0.74 3.87 26.78
CA LYS A 44 0.15 5.23 26.89
C LYS A 44 1.19 6.34 27.08
N GLU A 45 2.20 6.12 27.93
CA GLU A 45 3.22 7.14 28.23
C GLU A 45 4.12 7.40 27.02
N GLN A 46 4.41 6.35 26.24
CA GLN A 46 5.21 6.44 25.01
C GLN A 46 4.44 7.08 23.86
N LEU A 47 3.10 6.99 23.89
CA LEU A 47 2.22 7.49 22.82
C LEU A 47 1.63 8.87 23.12
N ARG A 48 1.83 9.41 24.32
CA ARG A 48 1.31 10.72 24.67
C ARG A 48 1.92 11.80 23.77
N GLY A 49 1.09 12.61 23.11
CA GLY A 49 1.55 13.64 22.18
C GLY A 49 2.06 13.10 20.85
N CYS A 50 1.64 11.89 20.44
CA CYS A 50 2.06 11.29 19.18
C CYS A 50 1.51 12.03 17.95
N LEU A 51 2.12 11.75 16.80
CA LEU A 51 1.45 11.82 15.51
C LEU A 51 0.61 10.55 15.34
N TRP A 52 -0.69 10.72 15.14
CA TRP A 52 -1.56 9.58 14.85
C TRP A 52 -1.77 9.46 13.34
N MET A 53 -1.19 8.43 12.72
CA MET A 53 -1.48 8.08 11.32
C MET A 53 -2.47 6.92 11.26
N HIS A 54 -3.47 7.02 10.38
CA HIS A 54 -4.43 5.95 10.16
C HIS A 54 -4.55 5.58 8.68
N CYS A 55 -4.50 4.26 8.41
CA CYS A 55 -4.62 3.68 7.08
C CYS A 55 -5.62 2.51 7.09
N ALA A 56 -6.41 2.34 6.04
CA ALA A 56 -7.32 1.20 5.93
C ALA A 56 -6.56 -0.13 5.86
N SER A 57 -5.49 -0.15 5.06
CA SER A 57 -4.72 -1.34 4.68
C SER A 57 -3.25 -1.00 4.33
N VAL A 58 -2.46 -2.00 3.92
CA VAL A 58 -1.09 -1.79 3.41
C VAL A 58 -1.05 -0.85 2.20
N GLY A 59 -2.02 -0.96 1.29
CA GLY A 59 -2.03 -0.14 0.06
C GLY A 59 -2.23 1.35 0.35
N GLU A 60 -3.06 1.67 1.36
CA GLU A 60 -3.19 3.04 1.88
C GLU A 60 -1.94 3.45 2.67
N PHE A 61 -1.33 2.55 3.43
CA PHE A 61 -0.11 2.88 4.15
C PHE A 61 1.06 3.22 3.21
N GLU A 62 1.22 2.55 2.07
CA GLU A 62 2.25 2.93 1.09
C GLU A 62 2.04 4.34 0.51
N GLN A 63 0.82 4.88 0.54
CA GLN A 63 0.58 6.30 0.22
C GLN A 63 0.91 7.23 1.40
N GLY A 64 0.61 6.83 2.64
CA GLY A 64 0.93 7.65 3.82
C GLY A 64 2.42 7.63 4.20
N ARG A 65 3.12 6.56 3.85
CA ARG A 65 4.48 6.26 4.29
C ARG A 65 5.52 7.32 3.89
N PRO A 66 5.58 7.84 2.65
CA PRO A 66 6.54 8.89 2.29
C PRO A 66 6.40 10.14 3.18
N VAL A 67 5.15 10.51 3.50
CA VAL A 67 4.87 11.64 4.40
C VAL A 67 5.34 11.31 5.83
N LEU A 68 5.08 10.10 6.31
CA LEU A 68 5.55 9.66 7.62
C LEU A 68 7.09 9.64 7.71
N GLU A 69 7.76 9.15 6.67
CA GLU A 69 9.23 9.11 6.56
C GLU A 69 9.81 10.54 6.61
N ALA A 70 9.24 11.46 5.84
CA ALA A 70 9.68 12.87 5.85
C ALA A 70 9.47 13.53 7.22
N ILE A 71 8.31 13.32 7.86
CA ILE A 71 8.06 13.84 9.21
C ILE A 71 9.02 13.24 10.22
N LYS A 72 9.29 11.93 10.16
CA LYS A 72 10.25 11.28 11.06
C LYS A 72 11.69 11.71 10.83
N ALA A 73 12.07 12.01 9.59
CA ALA A 73 13.39 12.57 9.31
C ALA A 73 13.54 13.98 9.93
N ALA A 74 12.49 14.82 9.86
CA ALA A 74 12.47 16.15 10.46
C ALA A 74 12.32 16.12 12.00
N HIS A 75 11.61 15.13 12.53
CA HIS A 75 11.32 14.97 13.96
C HIS A 75 11.53 13.51 14.42
N PRO A 76 12.79 13.04 14.57
CA PRO A 76 13.08 11.64 14.88
C PRO A 76 12.40 11.12 16.16
N GLU A 77 12.38 11.96 17.20
CA GLU A 77 11.83 11.66 18.52
C GLU A 77 10.30 11.74 18.62
N LEU A 78 9.60 12.22 17.58
CA LEU A 78 8.14 12.37 17.62
C LEU A 78 7.46 11.01 17.72
N PRO A 79 6.73 10.67 18.80
CA PRO A 79 6.07 9.37 18.88
C PRO A 79 5.04 9.21 17.77
N VAL A 80 4.87 7.99 17.27
CA VAL A 80 3.91 7.69 16.20
C VAL A 80 3.01 6.55 16.62
N LEU A 81 1.71 6.82 16.62
CA LEU A 81 0.69 5.78 16.62
C LEU A 81 0.25 5.53 15.17
N LEU A 82 0.47 4.32 14.67
CA LEU A 82 -0.02 3.91 13.35
C LEU A 82 -1.17 2.93 13.53
N THR A 83 -2.38 3.29 13.08
CA THR A 83 -3.54 2.40 13.18
C THR A 83 -3.99 1.84 11.84
N PHE A 84 -4.43 0.57 11.86
CA PHE A 84 -4.98 -0.12 10.69
C PHE A 84 -6.42 -0.59 10.88
N PHE A 85 -7.22 -0.52 9.83
CA PHE A 85 -8.55 -1.15 9.85
C PHE A 85 -8.48 -2.64 9.52
N SER A 86 -7.75 -3.02 8.47
CA SER A 86 -7.69 -4.39 7.97
C SER A 86 -6.58 -5.24 8.62
N PRO A 87 -6.77 -6.57 8.72
CA PRO A 87 -5.69 -7.47 9.13
C PRO A 87 -4.50 -7.44 8.19
N SER A 88 -4.72 -7.24 6.89
CA SER A 88 -3.62 -7.14 5.93
C SER A 88 -2.69 -5.97 6.24
N GLY A 89 -3.25 -4.81 6.62
CA GLY A 89 -2.49 -3.64 7.06
C GLY A 89 -1.70 -3.90 8.34
N TYR A 90 -2.41 -4.36 9.37
CA TYR A 90 -1.83 -4.57 10.69
C TYR A 90 -0.76 -5.67 10.68
N GLU A 91 -1.04 -6.86 10.16
CA GLU A 91 -0.11 -8.00 10.25
C GLU A 91 1.20 -7.73 9.49
N ALA A 92 1.11 -7.05 8.35
CA ALA A 92 2.29 -6.66 7.57
C ALA A 92 3.13 -5.57 8.24
N SER A 93 2.52 -4.79 9.15
CA SER A 93 3.12 -3.55 9.68
C SER A 93 3.26 -3.51 11.20
N LYS A 94 2.85 -4.54 11.95
CA LYS A 94 2.81 -4.53 13.43
C LYS A 94 4.16 -4.27 14.13
N GLY A 95 5.27 -4.38 13.40
CA GLY A 95 6.63 -4.04 13.85
C GLY A 95 7.30 -2.94 13.02
N HIS A 96 6.52 -2.07 12.36
CA HIS A 96 7.07 -1.09 11.43
C HIS A 96 7.97 -0.07 12.14
N ALA A 97 9.21 0.09 11.66
CA ALA A 97 10.25 0.88 12.32
C ALA A 97 9.91 2.38 12.48
N LEU A 98 9.02 2.92 11.65
CA LEU A 98 8.57 4.32 11.74
C LEU A 98 7.58 4.58 12.88
N ALA A 99 6.97 3.53 13.45
CA ALA A 99 5.91 3.66 14.43
C ALA A 99 6.43 3.32 15.84
N THR A 100 6.08 4.15 16.82
CA THR A 100 6.29 3.82 18.24
C THR A 100 5.38 2.68 18.64
N HIS A 101 4.16 2.65 18.10
CA HIS A 101 3.22 1.57 18.26
C HIS A 101 2.32 1.43 17.03
N VAL A 102 2.00 0.18 16.70
CA VAL A 102 1.07 -0.16 15.64
C VAL A 102 -0.09 -0.93 16.26
N GLU A 103 -1.32 -0.51 15.96
CA GLU A 103 -2.53 -1.12 16.54
C GLU A 103 -3.67 -1.16 15.51
N TYR A 104 -4.69 -1.94 15.76
CA TYR A 104 -5.95 -1.79 15.03
C TYR A 104 -6.65 -0.48 15.43
N LEU A 105 -7.36 0.14 14.47
CA LEU A 105 -8.29 1.20 14.80
C LEU A 105 -9.38 0.64 15.75
N PRO A 106 -9.62 1.27 16.92
CA PRO A 106 -10.75 0.93 17.76
C PRO A 106 -12.07 1.03 16.98
N PRO A 107 -13.11 0.25 17.33
CA PRO A 107 -14.44 0.41 16.74
C PRO A 107 -14.93 1.86 16.84
N ASP A 108 -15.45 2.43 15.75
CA ASP A 108 -15.87 3.83 15.69
C ASP A 108 -17.17 4.06 16.48
N SER A 109 -17.03 4.26 17.78
CA SER A 109 -18.08 4.70 18.69
C SER A 109 -17.58 5.89 19.50
N SER A 110 -18.49 6.74 19.99
CA SER A 110 -18.13 7.93 20.79
C SER A 110 -17.18 7.57 21.93
N ALA A 111 -17.52 6.54 22.71
CA ALA A 111 -16.72 6.11 23.86
C ALA A 111 -15.32 5.62 23.47
N ASN A 112 -15.18 4.85 22.39
CA ASN A 112 -13.88 4.34 21.95
C ASN A 112 -13.02 5.47 21.36
N ALA A 113 -13.63 6.34 20.55
CA ALA A 113 -12.94 7.48 19.96
C ALA A 113 -12.42 8.44 21.03
N GLU A 114 -13.28 8.82 21.98
CA GLU A 114 -12.91 9.68 23.11
C GLU A 114 -11.83 9.02 23.98
N ARG A 115 -11.92 7.71 24.24
CA ARG A 115 -10.91 6.96 24.99
C ARG A 115 -9.57 6.97 24.26
N LEU A 116 -9.54 6.69 22.95
CA LEU A 116 -8.29 6.68 22.18
C LEU A 116 -7.64 8.06 22.17
N VAL A 117 -8.40 9.09 21.76
CA VAL A 117 -7.86 10.46 21.64
C VAL A 117 -7.45 10.98 23.02
N GLY A 118 -8.22 10.71 24.07
CA GLY A 118 -7.85 11.09 25.45
C GLY A 118 -6.66 10.32 26.03
N LEU A 119 -6.42 9.07 25.58
CA LEU A 119 -5.27 8.26 26.02
C LEU A 119 -3.97 8.75 25.38
N VAL A 120 -3.97 9.01 24.07
CA VAL A 120 -2.75 9.38 23.34
C VAL A 120 -2.54 10.88 23.20
N ILE A 121 -3.60 11.69 23.30
CA ILE A 121 -3.58 13.16 23.19
C ILE A 121 -2.71 13.59 22.00
N PRO A 122 -3.12 13.22 20.77
CA PRO A 122 -2.28 13.38 19.60
C PRO A 122 -2.00 14.85 19.31
N ARG A 123 -0.78 15.16 18.87
CA ARG A 123 -0.42 16.52 18.43
C ARG A 123 -0.98 16.86 17.05
N ALA A 124 -1.18 15.83 16.23
CA ALA A 124 -1.82 15.91 14.93
C ALA A 124 -2.27 14.50 14.51
N ALA A 125 -3.23 14.43 13.58
CA ALA A 125 -3.69 13.19 12.97
C ALA A 125 -3.59 13.26 11.43
N LEU A 126 -3.15 12.16 10.82
CA LEU A 126 -3.02 11.99 9.36
C LEU A 126 -3.85 10.78 8.93
N PHE A 127 -4.94 11.01 8.21
CA PHE A 127 -5.77 9.94 7.67
C PHE A 127 -5.52 9.81 6.18
N VAL A 128 -5.34 8.58 5.70
CA VAL A 128 -4.95 8.34 4.32
C VAL A 128 -6.16 7.93 3.48
N LYS A 129 -6.40 8.69 2.40
CA LYS A 129 -7.36 8.42 1.33
C LYS A 129 -8.84 8.52 1.73
N TYR A 130 -9.47 7.45 2.23
CA TYR A 130 -10.93 7.37 2.44
C TYR A 130 -11.34 7.05 3.87
N GLU A 131 -10.50 7.39 4.85
CA GLU A 131 -10.79 7.09 6.24
C GLU A 131 -11.69 8.16 6.87
N PHE A 132 -13.01 7.97 6.76
CA PHE A 132 -14.02 8.88 7.32
C PHE A 132 -14.81 8.21 8.45
N TRP A 133 -14.29 8.32 9.67
CA TRP A 133 -14.80 7.69 10.88
C TRP A 133 -15.47 8.74 11.78
N TYR A 134 -16.80 8.78 11.80
CA TYR A 134 -17.55 9.90 12.38
C TYR A 134 -17.13 10.22 13.82
N HIS A 135 -17.01 9.20 14.68
CA HIS A 135 -16.71 9.43 16.10
C HIS A 135 -15.26 9.79 16.33
N HIS A 136 -14.32 9.14 15.63
CA HIS A 136 -12.91 9.52 15.69
C HIS A 136 -12.68 10.95 15.19
N LEU A 137 -13.32 11.34 14.07
CA LEU A 137 -13.27 12.70 13.56
C LEU A 137 -13.89 13.71 14.54
N HIS A 138 -15.02 13.34 15.16
CA HIS A 138 -15.66 14.16 16.19
C HIS A 138 -14.74 14.36 17.40
N ALA A 139 -14.14 13.29 17.93
CA ALA A 139 -13.26 13.33 19.10
C ALA A 139 -11.97 14.13 18.85
N LEU A 140 -11.38 14.01 17.65
CA LEU A 140 -10.23 14.83 17.26
C LEU A 140 -10.59 16.31 17.21
N ARG A 141 -11.71 16.63 16.54
CA ARG A 141 -12.19 18.00 16.41
C ARG A 141 -12.56 18.63 17.75
N SER A 142 -13.23 17.89 18.63
CA SER A 142 -13.65 18.40 19.94
C SER A 142 -12.48 18.71 20.87
N GLN A 143 -11.34 18.03 20.67
CA GLN A 143 -10.09 18.31 21.39
C GLN A 143 -9.17 19.29 20.64
N GLY A 144 -9.60 19.83 19.50
CA GLY A 144 -8.82 20.78 18.70
C GLY A 144 -7.53 20.18 18.12
N VAL A 145 -7.51 18.86 17.89
CA VAL A 145 -6.35 18.20 17.28
C VAL A 145 -6.32 18.51 15.78
N PRO A 146 -5.21 19.07 15.26
CA PRO A 146 -5.04 19.28 13.82
C PRO A 146 -5.14 17.96 13.05
N LEU A 147 -6.01 17.91 12.06
CA LEU A 147 -6.33 16.72 11.29
C LEU A 147 -6.19 16.95 9.79
N TYR A 148 -5.46 16.06 9.12
CA TYR A 148 -5.17 16.16 7.69
C TYR A 148 -5.57 14.88 6.95
N LEU A 149 -6.12 15.06 5.75
CA LEU A 149 -6.35 13.96 4.80
C LEU A 149 -5.23 13.97 3.76
N ILE A 150 -4.60 12.81 3.51
CA ILE A 150 -3.55 12.68 2.49
C ILE A 150 -4.03 11.76 1.36
N SER A 151 -3.66 12.08 0.12
CA SER A 151 -3.97 11.29 -1.08
C SER A 151 -5.47 11.08 -1.30
N GLY A 152 -6.28 12.10 -0.96
CA GLY A 152 -7.72 12.09 -1.20
C GLY A 152 -8.06 12.15 -2.69
N ILE A 153 -9.05 11.39 -3.13
CA ILE A 153 -9.55 11.44 -4.52
C ILE A 153 -11.06 11.35 -4.52
N PHE A 154 -11.76 12.35 -5.05
CA PHE A 154 -13.19 12.50 -4.85
C PHE A 154 -13.98 12.29 -6.14
N ARG A 155 -15.15 11.64 -6.01
CA ARG A 155 -16.04 11.28 -7.12
C ARG A 155 -17.46 11.71 -6.80
N LYS A 156 -18.17 12.28 -7.77
CA LYS A 156 -19.54 12.81 -7.62
C LYS A 156 -20.55 11.78 -7.12
N GLU A 157 -20.24 10.49 -7.26
CA GLU A 157 -21.03 9.35 -6.82
C GLU A 157 -20.99 9.15 -5.31
N GLN A 158 -19.97 9.66 -4.63
CA GLN A 158 -19.80 9.47 -3.19
C GLN A 158 -20.88 10.19 -2.38
N PRO A 159 -21.25 9.66 -1.19
CA PRO A 159 -22.27 10.24 -0.34
C PRO A 159 -22.07 11.74 -0.01
N PHE A 160 -20.81 12.20 0.08
CA PHE A 160 -20.46 13.61 0.30
C PHE A 160 -21.20 14.58 -0.62
N PHE A 161 -21.40 14.20 -1.87
CA PHE A 161 -21.91 15.08 -2.93
C PHE A 161 -23.36 14.76 -3.31
N LYS A 162 -24.06 13.96 -2.48
CA LYS A 162 -25.49 13.67 -2.65
C LYS A 162 -26.33 14.57 -1.77
N TRP A 163 -27.62 14.71 -2.13
CA TRP A 163 -28.57 15.53 -1.38
C TRP A 163 -28.68 15.09 0.09
N TYR A 164 -28.59 13.79 0.38
CA TYR A 164 -28.59 13.22 1.73
C TYR A 164 -27.22 13.26 2.44
N GLY A 165 -26.20 13.81 1.80
CA GLY A 165 -24.80 13.76 2.21
C GLY A 165 -24.40 14.65 3.39
N GLY A 166 -25.35 15.23 4.14
CA GLY A 166 -25.06 16.23 5.17
C GLY A 166 -24.02 15.77 6.21
N THR A 167 -24.23 14.61 6.82
CA THR A 167 -23.28 14.01 7.79
C THR A 167 -21.92 13.72 7.17
N TRP A 168 -21.90 13.27 5.92
CA TRP A 168 -20.66 12.99 5.19
C TRP A 168 -19.88 14.28 4.91
N ARG A 169 -20.56 15.35 4.50
CA ARG A 169 -19.92 16.67 4.32
C ARG A 169 -19.41 17.24 5.64
N TRP A 170 -20.13 17.03 6.74
CA TRP A 170 -19.63 17.41 8.06
C TRP A 170 -18.30 16.71 8.38
N MET A 171 -18.15 15.42 8.07
CA MET A 171 -16.88 14.71 8.24
C MET A 171 -15.74 15.32 7.41
N LEU A 172 -16.01 15.79 6.19
CA LEU A 172 -15.00 16.51 5.38
C LEU A 172 -14.58 17.84 6.03
N GLN A 173 -15.52 18.53 6.67
CA GLN A 173 -15.26 19.78 7.38
C GLN A 173 -14.52 19.59 8.71
N CYS A 174 -14.29 18.36 9.17
CA CYS A 174 -13.47 18.08 10.35
C CYS A 174 -11.98 18.12 10.06
N PHE A 175 -11.58 18.01 8.79
CA PHE A 175 -10.19 18.12 8.38
C PHE A 175 -9.80 19.59 8.30
N ASP A 176 -8.67 19.94 8.91
CA ASP A 176 -8.05 21.26 8.79
C ASP A 176 -7.51 21.50 7.39
N HIS A 177 -7.03 20.44 6.72
CA HIS A 177 -6.63 20.50 5.32
C HIS A 177 -6.78 19.14 4.61
N LEU A 178 -7.16 19.18 3.33
CA LEU A 178 -7.26 18.00 2.47
C LEU A 178 -6.22 18.08 1.35
N PHE A 179 -5.28 17.14 1.34
CA PHE A 179 -4.35 16.95 0.22
C PHE A 179 -4.96 15.94 -0.76
N VAL A 180 -5.24 16.39 -1.98
CA VAL A 180 -5.93 15.61 -3.01
C VAL A 180 -5.03 15.29 -4.20
N GLN A 181 -5.38 14.24 -4.93
CA GLN A 181 -4.56 13.74 -6.04
C GLN A 181 -4.75 14.52 -7.34
N ASP A 182 -5.92 15.15 -7.56
CA ASP A 182 -6.23 15.80 -8.83
C ASP A 182 -7.08 17.08 -8.69
N ASP A 183 -7.02 17.93 -9.71
CA ASP A 183 -7.84 19.15 -9.81
C ASP A 183 -9.33 18.85 -9.79
N ARG A 184 -9.75 17.70 -10.35
CA ARG A 184 -11.15 17.27 -10.36
C ARG A 184 -11.71 17.13 -8.94
N SER A 185 -10.91 16.58 -8.03
CA SER A 185 -11.24 16.42 -6.61
C SER A 185 -11.34 17.79 -5.93
N ARG A 186 -10.35 18.67 -6.15
CA ARG A 186 -10.38 20.05 -5.63
C ARG A 186 -11.64 20.78 -6.08
N ASP A 187 -11.94 20.76 -7.37
CA ASP A 187 -13.08 21.47 -7.94
C ASP A 187 -14.42 20.91 -7.42
N LEU A 188 -14.51 19.59 -7.24
CA LEU A 188 -15.70 18.95 -6.68
C LEU A 188 -15.93 19.32 -5.21
N LEU A 189 -14.87 19.38 -4.40
CA LEU A 189 -14.90 19.85 -3.02
C LEU A 189 -15.29 21.34 -2.94
N ALA A 190 -14.70 22.18 -3.80
CA ALA A 190 -14.96 23.62 -3.84
C ALA A 190 -16.44 23.93 -4.13
N ARG A 191 -17.08 23.19 -5.04
CA ARG A 191 -18.53 23.32 -5.32
C ARG A 191 -19.43 23.03 -4.10
N HIS A 192 -18.89 22.38 -3.09
CA HIS A 192 -19.58 22.05 -1.84
C HIS A 192 -19.03 22.84 -0.65
N GLY A 193 -18.32 23.95 -0.90
CA GLY A 193 -17.83 24.87 0.12
C GLY A 193 -16.59 24.42 0.87
N ILE A 194 -15.90 23.37 0.42
CA ILE A 194 -14.68 22.86 1.04
C ILE A 194 -13.49 23.38 0.23
N THR A 195 -12.72 24.29 0.82
CA THR A 195 -11.71 25.10 0.10
C THR A 195 -10.31 25.00 0.70
N ASN A 196 -10.18 24.41 1.89
CA ASN A 196 -8.91 24.03 2.54
C ASN A 196 -8.30 22.78 1.87
N VAL A 197 -7.98 22.93 0.59
CA VAL A 197 -7.59 21.82 -0.30
C VAL A 197 -6.34 22.19 -1.09
N THR A 198 -5.35 21.30 -1.11
CA THR A 198 -4.19 21.41 -2.02
C THR A 198 -4.12 20.18 -2.91
N VAL A 199 -3.89 20.38 -4.20
CA VAL A 199 -3.60 19.29 -5.14
C VAL A 199 -2.11 18.94 -5.01
N CYS A 200 -1.79 17.72 -4.57
CA CYS A 200 -0.42 17.24 -4.37
C CYS A 200 -0.07 16.01 -5.22
N GLY A 201 -1.02 15.47 -5.97
CA GLY A 201 -0.80 14.22 -6.71
C GLY A 201 -0.90 12.98 -5.82
N ASP A 202 -0.48 11.85 -6.36
CA ASP A 202 -0.46 10.56 -5.66
C ASP A 202 0.94 10.30 -5.09
N THR A 203 1.04 10.16 -3.77
CA THR A 203 2.30 9.97 -3.06
C THR A 203 3.00 8.64 -3.37
N ARG A 204 2.34 7.70 -4.06
CA ARG A 204 3.01 6.50 -4.60
C ARG A 204 4.11 6.88 -5.60
N PHE A 205 3.98 8.02 -6.29
CA PHE A 205 4.98 8.51 -7.24
C PHE A 205 6.28 8.93 -6.53
N ASP A 206 6.18 9.62 -5.38
CA ASP A 206 7.33 10.00 -4.55
C ASP A 206 8.14 8.78 -4.12
N ARG A 207 7.45 7.69 -3.76
CA ARG A 207 8.07 6.44 -3.33
C ARG A 207 8.91 5.81 -4.44
N VAL A 208 8.34 5.66 -5.63
CA VAL A 208 9.06 5.08 -6.77
C VAL A 208 10.18 6.00 -7.24
N GLN A 209 9.97 7.32 -7.21
CA GLN A 209 11.01 8.30 -7.51
C GLN A 209 12.18 8.21 -6.51
N ALA A 210 11.91 8.07 -5.22
CA ALA A 210 12.95 7.91 -4.21
C ALA A 210 13.79 6.64 -4.43
N ILE A 211 13.18 5.54 -4.87
CA ILE A 211 13.90 4.30 -5.24
C ILE A 211 14.83 4.56 -6.42
N VAL A 212 14.32 5.22 -7.47
CA VAL A 212 15.10 5.58 -8.66
C VAL A 212 16.27 6.50 -8.30
N LEU A 213 16.02 7.53 -7.48
CA LEU A 213 17.02 8.52 -7.07
C LEU A 213 18.11 7.92 -6.17
N ARG A 214 17.75 7.03 -5.24
CA ARG A 214 18.75 6.30 -4.43
C ARG A 214 19.67 5.45 -5.31
N ASN A 215 19.12 4.93 -6.41
CA ASN A 215 19.86 4.18 -7.43
C ASN A 215 20.75 3.06 -6.85
N GLU A 216 20.27 2.40 -5.79
CA GLU A 216 20.97 1.30 -5.13
C GLU A 216 21.24 0.18 -6.15
N ASP A 217 22.48 -0.31 -6.15
CA ASP A 217 22.90 -1.35 -7.08
C ASP A 217 22.49 -2.74 -6.56
N LEU A 218 22.12 -3.61 -7.49
CA LEU A 218 21.84 -5.02 -7.28
C LEU A 218 22.82 -5.84 -8.14
N PRO A 219 24.01 -6.19 -7.61
CA PRO A 219 25.07 -6.85 -8.38
C PRO A 219 24.61 -8.13 -9.09
N ILE A 220 23.75 -8.92 -8.44
CA ILE A 220 23.16 -10.14 -9.03
C ILE A 220 22.31 -9.82 -10.26
N ALA A 221 21.50 -8.76 -10.22
CA ALA A 221 20.68 -8.34 -11.35
C ALA A 221 21.54 -7.69 -12.45
N ALA A 222 22.57 -6.92 -12.08
CA ALA A 222 23.53 -6.34 -13.02
C ALA A 222 24.27 -7.43 -13.82
N ALA A 223 24.60 -8.56 -13.20
CA ALA A 223 25.23 -9.69 -13.88
C ALA A 223 24.34 -10.33 -14.98
N MET A 224 23.03 -10.05 -14.98
CA MET A 224 22.11 -10.47 -16.04
C MET A 224 22.12 -9.56 -17.26
N THR A 225 22.72 -8.37 -17.25
CA THR A 225 22.66 -7.44 -18.39
C THR A 225 23.70 -7.70 -19.49
N TRP A 226 24.44 -8.80 -19.40
CA TRP A 226 25.55 -9.08 -20.32
C TRP A 226 25.13 -9.91 -21.54
N GLY A 227 25.32 -9.36 -22.74
CA GLY A 227 25.29 -10.11 -24.01
C GLY A 227 23.90 -10.36 -24.61
N ALA A 228 22.82 -9.98 -23.94
CA ALA A 228 21.44 -10.10 -24.43
C ALA A 228 20.52 -9.07 -23.73
N PRO A 229 19.44 -8.61 -24.39
CA PRO A 229 18.44 -7.78 -23.73
C PRO A 229 17.79 -8.50 -22.56
N VAL A 230 17.45 -7.74 -21.52
CA VAL A 230 16.86 -8.25 -20.28
C VAL A 230 15.36 -7.98 -20.23
N PHE A 231 14.59 -9.04 -20.05
CA PHE A 231 13.15 -8.99 -19.83
C PHE A 231 12.84 -9.27 -18.35
N VAL A 232 12.40 -8.23 -17.63
CA VAL A 232 12.06 -8.34 -16.21
C VAL A 232 10.57 -8.60 -16.07
N CYS A 233 10.21 -9.76 -15.52
CA CYS A 233 8.82 -10.19 -15.29
C CYS A 233 8.49 -10.08 -13.80
N GLY A 234 7.75 -9.03 -13.43
CA GLY A 234 7.48 -8.68 -12.05
C GLY A 234 6.07 -9.02 -11.57
N SER A 235 5.98 -9.54 -10.36
CA SER A 235 4.74 -9.97 -9.71
C SER A 235 3.90 -10.91 -10.57
N THR A 236 4.54 -11.88 -11.23
CA THR A 236 3.85 -12.84 -12.11
C THR A 236 2.99 -13.82 -11.32
N TRP A 237 1.92 -14.28 -11.97
CA TRP A 237 1.09 -15.40 -11.55
C TRP A 237 1.17 -16.54 -12.56
N PRO A 238 0.75 -17.77 -12.23
CA PRO A 238 0.83 -18.91 -13.15
C PRO A 238 0.25 -18.66 -14.56
N PRO A 239 -0.88 -17.93 -14.74
CA PRO A 239 -1.35 -17.58 -16.09
C PRO A 239 -0.42 -16.61 -16.84
N ASP A 240 0.23 -15.69 -16.13
CA ASP A 240 1.24 -14.79 -16.70
C ASP A 240 2.44 -15.61 -17.20
N ASP A 241 2.97 -16.49 -16.35
CA ASP A 241 4.18 -17.30 -16.64
C ASP A 241 3.98 -18.20 -17.88
N ALA A 242 2.80 -18.81 -17.99
CA ALA A 242 2.45 -19.65 -19.15
C ALA A 242 2.42 -18.85 -20.46
N LEU A 243 1.89 -17.62 -20.43
CA LEU A 243 1.83 -16.74 -21.61
C LEU A 243 3.20 -16.20 -21.99
N ILE A 244 3.99 -15.77 -21.00
CA ILE A 244 5.35 -15.27 -21.21
C ILE A 244 6.20 -16.36 -21.86
N THR A 245 6.19 -17.57 -21.31
CA THR A 245 6.95 -18.71 -21.85
C THR A 245 6.53 -19.06 -23.27
N LYS A 246 5.21 -19.07 -23.53
CA LYS A 246 4.70 -19.26 -24.88
C LYS A 246 5.22 -18.18 -25.84
N ALA A 247 5.21 -16.91 -25.44
CA ALA A 247 5.71 -15.82 -26.26
C ALA A 247 7.22 -15.94 -26.54
N LEU A 248 8.01 -16.27 -25.52
CA LEU A 248 9.46 -16.50 -25.65
C LEU A 248 9.75 -17.57 -26.70
N HIS A 249 9.05 -18.71 -26.65
CA HIS A 249 9.19 -19.78 -27.65
C HIS A 249 8.85 -19.33 -29.08
N HIS A 250 7.91 -18.40 -29.27
CA HIS A 250 7.53 -17.91 -30.60
C HIS A 250 8.53 -16.88 -31.15
N THR A 251 9.11 -16.04 -30.28
CA THR A 251 10.05 -15.01 -30.72
C THR A 251 11.40 -15.57 -31.15
N GLY A 252 11.91 -16.57 -30.42
CA GLY A 252 13.25 -17.12 -30.65
C GLY A 252 14.40 -16.14 -30.37
N GLU A 253 14.11 -14.95 -29.85
CA GLU A 253 15.09 -13.93 -29.52
C GLU A 253 15.91 -14.34 -28.28
N PRO A 254 17.23 -14.14 -28.28
CA PRO A 254 18.06 -14.42 -27.12
C PRO A 254 17.79 -13.36 -26.04
N LEU A 255 16.87 -13.65 -25.14
CA LEU A 255 16.53 -12.81 -23.99
C LEU A 255 17.06 -13.41 -22.70
N ARG A 256 17.52 -12.54 -21.80
CA ARG A 256 17.78 -12.88 -20.41
C ARG A 256 16.59 -12.48 -19.55
N LEU A 257 16.24 -13.33 -18.60
CA LEU A 257 15.00 -13.20 -17.83
C LEU A 257 15.32 -12.96 -16.37
N ILE A 258 14.61 -12.01 -15.77
CA ILE A 258 14.54 -11.85 -14.32
C ILE A 258 13.08 -12.01 -13.93
N VAL A 259 12.74 -13.10 -13.25
CA VAL A 259 11.36 -13.48 -12.94
C VAL A 259 11.15 -13.34 -11.45
N ALA A 260 10.25 -12.44 -11.05
CA ALA A 260 9.85 -12.23 -9.66
C ALA A 260 8.37 -12.57 -9.50
N PRO A 261 8.04 -13.81 -9.07
CA PRO A 261 6.65 -14.22 -8.89
C PRO A 261 5.97 -13.50 -7.73
N HIS A 262 4.64 -13.43 -7.78
CA HIS A 262 3.84 -12.84 -6.71
C HIS A 262 3.83 -13.73 -5.46
N GLU A 263 3.81 -15.05 -5.64
CA GLU A 263 3.82 -16.04 -4.56
C GLU A 263 5.18 -16.75 -4.50
N LEU A 264 5.76 -16.82 -3.30
CA LEU A 264 7.10 -17.39 -3.07
C LEU A 264 7.04 -18.77 -2.39
N ASP A 265 5.91 -19.46 -2.44
CA ASP A 265 5.85 -20.80 -1.85
C ASP A 265 6.72 -21.79 -2.67
N PRO A 266 7.31 -22.81 -2.03
CA PRO A 266 8.25 -23.71 -2.70
C PRO A 266 7.66 -24.49 -3.88
N ALA A 267 6.34 -24.71 -3.93
CA ALA A 267 5.72 -25.44 -5.03
C ALA A 267 5.64 -24.57 -6.27
N GLN A 268 5.28 -23.29 -6.12
CA GLN A 268 5.27 -22.33 -7.22
C GLN A 268 6.67 -22.07 -7.78
N LEU A 269 7.67 -21.87 -6.92
CA LEU A 269 9.05 -21.65 -7.37
C LEU A 269 9.56 -22.83 -8.23
N ARG A 270 9.30 -24.08 -7.81
CA ARG A 270 9.65 -25.28 -8.60
C ARG A 270 8.89 -25.38 -9.92
N ALA A 271 7.65 -24.89 -9.98
CA ALA A 271 6.88 -24.87 -11.22
C ALA A 271 7.48 -23.86 -12.21
N ILE A 272 7.89 -22.69 -11.71
CA ILE A 272 8.54 -21.63 -12.49
C ILE A 272 9.90 -22.09 -13.02
N GLU A 273 10.72 -22.73 -12.19
CA GLU A 273 12.01 -23.32 -12.58
C GLU A 273 11.89 -24.29 -13.77
N ARG A 274 10.77 -24.99 -13.91
CA ARG A 274 10.52 -25.93 -15.03
C ARG A 274 9.90 -25.28 -16.26
N THR A 275 9.36 -24.07 -16.10
CA THR A 275 8.56 -23.40 -17.13
C THR A 275 9.42 -22.44 -17.93
N TYR A 276 10.31 -21.70 -17.27
CA TYR A 276 11.16 -20.72 -17.93
C TYR A 276 12.42 -21.33 -18.56
N PRO A 277 13.03 -20.66 -19.57
CA PRO A 277 14.22 -21.15 -20.26
C PRO A 277 15.42 -21.43 -19.33
N ASP A 278 16.06 -22.57 -19.58
CA ASP A 278 17.27 -22.99 -18.90
C ASP A 278 18.54 -22.30 -19.42
N PRO A 279 19.60 -22.19 -18.59
CA PRO A 279 19.61 -22.60 -17.18
C PRO A 279 18.95 -21.55 -16.28
N VAL A 280 18.11 -22.03 -15.37
CA VAL A 280 17.47 -21.22 -14.31
C VAL A 280 18.34 -21.20 -13.06
N ILE A 281 18.58 -20.01 -12.51
CA ILE A 281 19.27 -19.82 -11.22
C ILE A 281 18.35 -19.05 -10.28
N THR A 282 18.23 -19.53 -9.04
CA THR A 282 17.41 -18.88 -8.01
C THR A 282 18.25 -17.90 -7.19
N TRP A 283 17.73 -16.70 -6.92
CA TRP A 283 18.45 -15.60 -6.27
C TRP A 283 19.07 -16.03 -4.93
N GLY A 284 18.32 -16.69 -4.06
CA GLY A 284 18.80 -17.16 -2.76
C GLY A 284 19.96 -18.17 -2.82
N SER A 285 20.19 -18.81 -3.98
CA SER A 285 21.35 -19.70 -4.17
C SER A 285 22.66 -18.95 -4.45
N LEU A 286 22.58 -17.67 -4.80
CA LEU A 286 23.72 -16.83 -5.10
C LEU A 286 24.23 -16.15 -3.82
N ARG A 287 25.55 -16.15 -3.62
CA ARG A 287 26.17 -15.40 -2.53
C ARG A 287 26.22 -13.91 -2.91
N GLU A 288 25.65 -13.03 -2.09
CA GLU A 288 25.64 -11.57 -2.34
C GLU A 288 27.05 -10.96 -2.54
N ALA A 289 28.11 -11.64 -2.08
CA ALA A 289 29.52 -11.22 -2.24
C ALA A 289 30.18 -11.65 -3.57
N ALA A 290 29.46 -12.29 -4.49
CA ALA A 290 29.90 -12.51 -5.87
C ALA A 290 28.76 -12.04 -6.80
N PRO A 291 28.97 -11.18 -7.83
CA PRO A 291 30.11 -11.28 -8.76
C PRO A 291 30.57 -9.97 -9.48
N PRO A 292 31.70 -10.01 -10.22
CA PRO A 292 31.93 -9.15 -11.41
C PRO A 292 31.82 -9.92 -12.74
N VAL A 293 31.42 -11.20 -12.72
CA VAL A 293 31.35 -12.09 -13.89
C VAL A 293 29.89 -12.28 -14.32
N ALA A 294 29.65 -12.26 -15.64
CA ALA A 294 28.34 -12.53 -16.24
C ALA A 294 27.77 -13.88 -15.76
N LEU A 295 26.49 -13.90 -15.39
CA LEU A 295 25.81 -15.15 -15.10
C LEU A 295 25.64 -15.93 -16.41
N ASN A 296 26.04 -17.19 -16.45
CA ASN A 296 25.68 -18.11 -17.54
C ASN A 296 24.28 -18.68 -17.27
N ALA A 297 23.29 -17.78 -17.08
CA ALA A 297 21.90 -18.09 -16.79
C ALA A 297 21.01 -17.44 -17.84
N ALA A 298 20.05 -18.21 -18.36
CA ALA A 298 18.99 -17.63 -19.18
C ALA A 298 17.93 -16.96 -18.30
N THR A 299 17.67 -17.53 -17.11
CA THR A 299 16.66 -17.05 -16.18
C THR A 299 17.20 -16.91 -14.76
N LEU A 300 16.98 -15.74 -14.16
CA LEU A 300 17.15 -15.48 -12.73
C LEU A 300 15.78 -15.48 -12.06
N LEU A 301 15.52 -16.47 -11.21
CA LEU A 301 14.30 -16.57 -10.40
C LEU A 301 14.50 -15.84 -9.07
N VAL A 302 13.64 -14.87 -8.76
CA VAL A 302 13.72 -14.03 -7.56
C VAL A 302 12.82 -14.60 -6.47
N ASP A 303 13.41 -15.29 -5.52
CA ASP A 303 12.74 -15.98 -4.40
C ASP A 303 12.63 -15.11 -3.13
N ARG A 304 12.63 -13.77 -3.28
CA ARG A 304 12.58 -12.82 -2.16
C ARG A 304 11.74 -11.59 -2.46
N VAL A 305 11.16 -11.03 -1.40
CA VAL A 305 10.40 -9.77 -1.45
C VAL A 305 11.30 -8.53 -1.33
N GLY A 306 10.81 -7.38 -1.77
CA GLY A 306 11.45 -6.07 -1.52
C GLY A 306 12.59 -5.69 -2.47
N VAL A 307 12.81 -6.44 -3.55
CA VAL A 307 13.83 -6.13 -4.57
C VAL A 307 13.23 -5.71 -5.92
N LEU A 308 11.96 -6.04 -6.19
CA LEU A 308 11.35 -5.90 -7.52
C LEU A 308 11.45 -4.49 -8.12
N SER A 309 11.09 -3.46 -7.37
CA SER A 309 11.16 -2.08 -7.85
C SER A 309 12.54 -1.68 -8.34
N ARG A 310 13.61 -2.20 -7.73
CA ARG A 310 15.01 -1.98 -8.16
C ARG A 310 15.41 -2.86 -9.34
N LEU A 311 14.82 -4.04 -9.50
CA LEU A 311 15.10 -4.94 -10.63
C LEU A 311 14.73 -4.32 -11.97
N TYR A 312 13.67 -3.52 -12.03
CA TYR A 312 13.27 -2.84 -13.27
C TYR A 312 14.35 -1.89 -13.82
N ARG A 313 15.30 -1.43 -13.02
CA ARG A 313 16.47 -0.68 -13.49
C ARG A 313 17.21 -1.41 -14.61
N TYR A 314 17.35 -2.73 -14.47
CA TYR A 314 18.10 -3.60 -15.37
C TYR A 314 17.29 -4.12 -16.55
N ALA A 315 16.00 -3.75 -16.64
CA ALA A 315 15.14 -4.16 -17.73
C ALA A 315 15.44 -3.38 -19.02
N ASP A 316 15.40 -4.05 -20.16
CA ASP A 316 15.15 -3.43 -21.46
C ASP A 316 13.66 -3.39 -21.75
N ILE A 317 12.93 -4.41 -21.28
CA ILE A 317 11.47 -4.52 -21.32
C ILE A 317 11.00 -5.02 -19.95
N ALA A 318 9.90 -4.49 -19.44
CA ALA A 318 9.28 -4.94 -18.20
C ALA A 318 7.91 -5.58 -18.48
N TYR A 319 7.57 -6.63 -17.74
CA TYR A 319 6.23 -7.18 -17.63
C TYR A 319 5.73 -7.03 -16.20
N VAL A 320 4.50 -6.54 -16.03
CA VAL A 320 3.83 -6.46 -14.72
C VAL A 320 2.63 -7.40 -14.70
N GLY A 321 2.70 -8.39 -13.81
CA GLY A 321 1.71 -9.45 -13.69
C GLY A 321 0.40 -9.05 -13.02
N GLY A 322 -0.48 -10.04 -12.91
CA GLY A 322 -1.82 -9.92 -12.32
C GLY A 322 -2.92 -9.51 -13.30
N GLY A 323 -2.56 -9.03 -14.49
CA GLY A 323 -3.51 -8.60 -15.51
C GLY A 323 -4.44 -9.70 -16.04
N PHE A 324 -4.22 -10.96 -15.67
CA PHE A 324 -5.11 -12.10 -15.96
C PHE A 324 -5.87 -12.62 -14.72
N THR A 325 -5.56 -12.15 -13.51
CA THR A 325 -6.20 -12.54 -12.24
C THR A 325 -7.17 -11.45 -11.75
N ASP A 326 -6.90 -10.78 -10.63
CA ASP A 326 -7.79 -9.79 -10.00
C ASP A 326 -7.50 -8.34 -10.43
N GLY A 327 -6.42 -8.13 -11.18
CA GLY A 327 -5.95 -6.83 -11.64
C GLY A 327 -4.43 -6.75 -11.70
N ILE A 328 -3.90 -5.71 -12.32
CA ILE A 328 -2.45 -5.51 -12.47
C ILE A 328 -1.79 -5.07 -11.15
N HIS A 329 -0.54 -5.46 -10.97
CA HIS A 329 0.34 -4.94 -9.91
C HIS A 329 0.90 -3.56 -10.27
N SER A 330 1.84 -3.04 -9.47
CA SER A 330 2.33 -1.66 -9.58
C SER A 330 3.08 -1.38 -10.89
N LEU A 331 2.40 -0.74 -11.86
CA LEU A 331 3.05 -0.23 -13.08
C LEU A 331 4.05 0.89 -12.80
N LEU A 332 3.80 1.67 -11.74
CA LEU A 332 4.62 2.83 -11.37
C LEU A 332 6.07 2.44 -11.10
N GLU A 333 6.32 1.26 -10.53
CA GLU A 333 7.67 0.79 -10.23
C GLU A 333 8.50 0.61 -11.50
N ALA A 334 7.93 0.01 -12.56
CA ALA A 334 8.61 -0.18 -13.84
C ALA A 334 8.70 1.14 -14.63
N ALA A 335 7.60 1.90 -14.66
CA ALA A 335 7.52 3.15 -15.41
C ALA A 335 8.48 4.23 -14.86
N ALA A 336 8.73 4.26 -13.55
CA ALA A 336 9.65 5.20 -12.92
C ALA A 336 11.11 5.06 -13.43
N TRP A 337 11.50 3.87 -13.90
CA TRP A 337 12.81 3.63 -14.53
C TRP A 337 12.81 3.92 -16.04
N GLY A 338 11.73 4.48 -16.59
CA GLY A 338 11.60 4.80 -18.02
C GLY A 338 11.53 3.56 -18.92
N LYS A 339 11.10 2.42 -18.40
CA LYS A 339 11.10 1.15 -19.14
C LYS A 339 9.78 0.94 -19.89
N PRO A 340 9.80 0.37 -21.11
CA PRO A 340 8.60 -0.14 -21.76
C PRO A 340 7.92 -1.20 -20.87
N VAL A 341 6.63 -1.05 -20.61
CA VAL A 341 5.89 -1.95 -19.70
C VAL A 341 4.78 -2.68 -20.45
N ILE A 342 4.79 -4.00 -20.37
CA ILE A 342 3.74 -4.91 -20.84
C ILE A 342 2.91 -5.36 -19.64
N PHE A 343 1.58 -5.42 -19.78
CA PHE A 343 0.68 -5.90 -18.74
C PHE A 343 -0.60 -6.48 -19.35
N GLY A 344 -1.30 -7.30 -18.57
CA GLY A 344 -2.51 -7.99 -19.03
C GLY A 344 -3.78 -7.11 -19.10
N PRO A 345 -4.87 -7.63 -19.68
CA PRO A 345 -6.06 -6.85 -20.05
C PRO A 345 -6.91 -6.35 -18.87
N LYS A 346 -6.76 -6.90 -17.65
CA LYS A 346 -7.53 -6.47 -16.47
C LYS A 346 -6.90 -5.24 -15.79
N HIS A 347 -6.85 -4.10 -16.49
CA HIS A 347 -6.20 -2.87 -16.01
C HIS A 347 -7.16 -1.67 -15.81
N THR A 348 -8.46 -1.81 -16.10
CA THR A 348 -9.42 -0.68 -16.15
C THR A 348 -9.61 0.10 -14.85
N LYS A 349 -9.29 -0.51 -13.70
CA LYS A 349 -9.37 0.10 -12.36
C LYS A 349 -8.14 0.93 -11.99
N PHE A 350 -7.07 0.86 -12.76
CA PHE A 350 -5.78 1.48 -12.48
C PHE A 350 -5.62 2.72 -13.36
N ALA A 351 -5.46 3.88 -12.74
CA ALA A 351 -5.35 5.15 -13.46
C ALA A 351 -4.01 5.25 -14.19
N GLU A 352 -2.96 4.72 -13.57
CA GLU A 352 -1.60 4.61 -14.10
C GLU A 352 -1.51 3.81 -15.40
N ALA A 353 -2.53 3.01 -15.74
CA ALA A 353 -2.58 2.21 -16.96
C ALA A 353 -3.30 2.88 -18.13
N LYS A 354 -3.83 4.11 -17.95
CA LYS A 354 -4.76 4.73 -18.91
C LYS A 354 -4.14 5.64 -19.96
N GLY A 355 -2.81 5.85 -19.92
CA GLY A 355 -2.09 6.69 -20.90
C GLY A 355 -2.25 8.17 -20.65
#